data_AF-A0A2I0WFL7-F1
#
_entry.id   AF-A0A2I0WFL7-F1
#
_cell.length_a   1.000
_cell.length_b   1.000
_cell.length_c   1.000
_cell.angle_alpha   90.00
_cell.angle_beta   90.00
_cell.angle_gamma   90.00
#
_symmetry.space_group_name_H-M   'P 1'
#
loop_
_entity.id
_entity.type
_entity.pdbx_description
1 polymer ?
#
loop_
_entity_poly.entity_id
_entity_poly.type
_entity_poly.pdbx_seq_one_letter_code
_entity_poly.pdbx_strand_id
1 'polypeptide(L)' 'MTYGEEAKQVLVKIVQRNSLKIHDYNEDIYGRNVWDIYCNDIFIQEQLLKRGCI' A
#
# COMPACT_ATOMS: atom_id res chain seq x y z
N MET A 1 -10.35 -13.04 -6.27
CA MET A 1 -10.60 -11.68 -5.74
C MET A 1 -11.15 -10.83 -6.87
N THR A 2 -12.35 -10.28 -6.73
CA THR A 2 -13.02 -9.47 -7.77
C THR A 2 -12.53 -8.02 -7.83
N TYR A 3 -11.84 -7.53 -6.79
CA TYR A 3 -11.41 -6.13 -6.66
C TYR A 3 -9.90 -5.89 -6.87
N GLY A 4 -9.14 -6.94 -7.23
CA GLY A 4 -7.67 -6.87 -7.28
C GLY A 4 -7.13 -5.85 -8.28
N GLU A 5 -7.77 -5.70 -9.45
CA GLU A 5 -7.34 -4.75 -10.47
C GLU A 5 -7.65 -3.30 -10.08
N GLU A 6 -8.82 -3.04 -9.50
CA GLU A 6 -9.19 -1.70 -9.02
C GLU A 6 -8.27 -1.25 -7.88
N ALA A 7 -8.03 -2.13 -6.91
CA ALA A 7 -7.11 -1.87 -5.80
C ALA A 7 -5.69 -1.55 -6.31
N LYS A 8 -5.19 -2.31 -7.29
CA LYS A 8 -3.91 -2.06 -7.93
C LYS A 8 -3.88 -0.69 -8.61
N GLN A 9 -4.92 -0.32 -9.36
CA GLN A 9 -4.99 0.97 -10.04
C GLN A 9 -5.03 2.14 -9.05
N VAL A 10 -5.78 2.03 -7.96
CA VAL A 10 -5.80 3.01 -6.88
C VAL A 10 -4.42 3.15 -6.25
N LEU A 11 -3.77 2.03 -5.92
CA LEU A 11 -2.42 2.03 -5.35
C LEU A 11 -1.42 2.70 -6.28
N VAL A 12 -1.39 2.32 -7.57
CA VAL A 12 -0.49 2.90 -8.58
C VAL A 12 -0.68 4.41 -8.67
N LYS A 13 -1.93 4.91 -8.70
CA LYS A 13 -2.21 6.35 -8.73
C LYS A 13 -1.66 7.10 -7.50
N ILE A 14 -1.62 6.46 -6.33
CA ILE A 14 -1.12 7.08 -5.09
C ILE A 14 0.40 7.08 -5.05
N VAL A 15 1.05 5.97 -5.43
CA VAL A 15 2.51 5.81 -5.28
C VAL A 15 3.30 6.37 -6.47
N GLN A 16 2.71 6.42 -7.66
CA GLN A 16 3.41 6.78 -8.88
C GLN A 16 3.90 8.24 -8.81
N ARG A 17 5.22 8.42 -9.05
CA ARG A 17 5.92 9.72 -9.08
C ARG A 17 5.97 10.47 -7.74
N ASN A 18 5.59 9.82 -6.64
CA ASN A 18 5.72 10.39 -5.30
C ASN A 18 6.90 9.77 -4.53
N SER A 19 7.47 10.53 -3.60
CA SER A 19 8.43 10.00 -2.64
C SER A 19 7.68 9.22 -1.56
N LEU A 20 8.18 8.02 -1.23
CA LEU A 20 7.57 7.13 -0.27
C LEU A 20 8.40 7.10 1.01
N LYS A 21 7.72 7.12 2.16
CA LYS A 21 8.30 6.80 3.45
C LYS A 21 7.80 5.43 3.86
N ILE A 22 8.73 4.52 4.13
CA ILE A 22 8.44 3.17 4.58
C ILE A 22 8.67 3.06 6.08
N HIS A 23 7.80 2.32 6.76
CA HIS A 23 8.01 1.89 8.13
C HIS A 23 8.18 0.38 8.14
N ASP A 24 9.35 -0.06 8.58
CA ASP A 24 9.74 -1.46 8.54
C ASP A 24 9.23 -2.22 9.77
N TYR A 25 8.66 -3.41 9.55
CA TYR A 25 8.27 -4.32 10.60
C TYR A 25 9.23 -5.50 10.64
N ASN A 26 8.93 -6.56 9.87
CA ASN A 26 9.65 -7.82 9.87
C ASN A 26 9.46 -8.52 8.52
N GLU A 27 10.16 -9.64 8.32
CA GLU A 27 9.82 -10.60 7.28
C GLU A 27 8.65 -11.51 7.72
N ASP A 28 7.80 -11.88 6.77
CA ASP A 28 6.80 -12.92 6.99
C ASP A 28 7.40 -14.34 6.89
N ILE A 29 6.57 -15.37 7.10
CA ILE A 29 7.00 -16.79 7.07
C ILE A 29 7.53 -17.25 5.70
N TYR A 30 7.39 -16.43 4.65
CA TYR A 30 7.89 -16.70 3.31
C TYR A 30 9.14 -15.85 2.97
N GLY A 31 9.69 -15.11 3.94
CA GLY A 31 10.86 -14.25 3.74
C GLY A 31 10.54 -12.96 2.97
N ARG A 32 9.28 -12.49 3.00
CA ARG A 32 8.89 -11.22 2.36
C ARG A 32 8.86 -10.11 3.41
N ASN A 33 9.51 -9.00 3.12
CA ASN A 33 9.47 -7.83 4.01
C ASN A 33 8.04 -7.25 4.09
N VAL A 34 7.60 -6.99 5.31
CA VAL A 34 6.30 -6.39 5.61
C VAL A 34 6.50 -4.96 6.07
N TRP A 35 5.97 -4.01 5.30
CA TRP A 35 6.15 -2.58 5.53
C TRP A 35 4.83 -1.83 5.45
N ASP A 36 4.73 -0.77 6.24
CA ASP A 36 3.74 0.27 6.02
C ASP A 36 4.28 1.34 5.06
N ILE A 37 3.43 1.82 4.16
CA ILE A 37 3.81 2.83 3.18
C ILE A 37 3.06 4.13 3.44
N TYR A 38 3.83 5.20 3.53
CA TYR A 38 3.36 6.57 3.57
C TYR A 38 3.77 7.30 2.28
N CYS A 39 2.87 8.08 1.71
CA CYS A 39 3.11 8.91 0.54
C CYS A 39 2.65 10.33 0.86
N ASN A 40 3.56 11.31 0.84
CA ASN A 40 3.26 12.69 1.26
C ASN A 40 2.57 12.76 2.63
N ASP A 41 3.10 12.02 3.62
CA ASP A 41 2.56 11.85 4.98
C ASP A 41 1.17 11.19 5.08
N ILE A 42 0.61 10.69 3.97
CA ILE A 42 -0.65 9.93 3.94
C ILE A 42 -0.36 8.44 4.08
N PHE A 43 -1.02 7.78 5.03
CA PHE A 43 -0.95 6.33 5.20
C PHE A 43 -1.76 5.58 4.14
N ILE A 44 -1.08 4.81 3.27
CA ILE A 44 -1.69 4.24 2.06
C ILE A 44 -2.71 3.13 2.38
N GLN A 45 -2.42 2.23 3.32
CA GLN A 45 -3.35 1.14 3.68
C GLN A 45 -4.72 1.69 4.16
N GLU A 46 -4.73 2.77 4.93
CA GLU A 46 -5.99 3.41 5.34
C GLU A 46 -6.79 3.93 4.14
N GLN A 47 -6.13 4.50 3.14
CA GLN A 47 -6.78 4.98 1.91
C GLN A 47 -7.36 3.84 1.07
N LEU A 48 -6.68 2.68 1.02
CA LEU A 48 -7.19 1.50 0.34
C LEU A 48 -8.41 0.92 1.06
N LEU A 49 -8.37 0.83 2.40
CA LEU A 49 -9.50 0.36 3.22
C LEU A 49 -10.73 1.23 3.06
N LYS A 50 -10.59 2.56 3.11
CA LYS A 50 -11.71 3.52 2.92
C LYS A 50 -12.38 3.39 1.56
N ARG A 51 -11.66 2.86 0.56
CA ARG A 51 -12.17 2.65 -0.81
C ARG A 51 -12.69 1.23 -1.05
N GLY A 52 -12.68 0.36 -0.04
CA GLY A 52 -13.09 -1.04 -0.17
C GLY A 52 -12.15 -1.86 -1.08
N CYS A 53 -10.87 -1.45 -1.17
CA CYS A 53 -9.88 -2.06 -2.06
C CYS A 53 -9.05 -3.17 -1.39
N ILE A 54 -9.44 -3.64 -0.19
CA ILE A 54 -8.78 -4.69 0.60
C ILE A 54 -9.82 -5.65 1.15
#